data_AF-A0A2E1EF21-F1
#
_entry.id   AF-A0A2E1EF21-F1
#
_cell.length_a   1.000
_cell.length_b   1.000
_cell.length_c   1.000
_cell.angle_alpha   90.00
_cell.angle_beta   90.00
_cell.angle_gamma   90.00
#
_symmetry.space_group_name_H-M   'P 1'
#
loop_
_entity.id
_entity.type
_entity.pdbx_description
1 polymer ?
#
loop_
_entity_poly.entity_id
_entity_poly.type
_entity_poly.pdbx_seq_one_letter_code
_entity_poly.pdbx_strand_id
1 'polypeptide(L)'
;MRFTWFLSIVVAFCMAAAAPARAENSSVEVLGLDQLPPDMTLVVGQVATVLRGEEPDEALPVFMTEEALSGLTMFGTLSYEGFAVASIAMLESALIEVGPAKMRSDFTLIFMDGLGRRATAGIVAEYAIYPSGILIESAKAAPVFPASPESELYYVPAKTVPSDLLTRMTDHASLLEWVRSNAVVPGASGGDYFVFACLTEEVEADAVLSLLMSSISKGTQGRYLPAQTLYDGGWLVSVGRLDIEGKQASGQFIKLVFGGGAHKPAELREPRLIGAFPLQP
;
A
#
# COMPACT_ATOMS: atom_id res chain seq x y z
N MET A 1 -10.11 -32.51 40.88
CA MET A 1 -10.58 -33.16 39.64
C MET A 1 -10.75 -32.09 38.58
N ARG A 2 -9.97 -32.21 37.49
CA ARG A 2 -10.14 -31.64 36.12
C ARG A 2 -10.10 -30.10 36.00
N PHE A 3 -8.97 -29.47 35.68
CA PHE A 3 -8.19 -29.33 34.41
C PHE A 3 -8.88 -28.53 33.27
N THR A 4 -8.22 -27.40 32.93
CA THR A 4 -8.11 -26.71 31.61
C THR A 4 -9.37 -26.07 31.02
N TRP A 5 -9.36 -24.85 30.44
CA TRP A 5 -8.37 -24.31 29.49
C TRP A 5 -8.21 -22.78 29.61
N PHE A 6 -6.96 -22.35 29.82
CA PHE A 6 -6.41 -21.05 29.42
C PHE A 6 -5.86 -21.24 27.99
N LEU A 7 -6.48 -20.67 26.95
CA LEU A 7 -5.80 -20.39 25.66
C LEU A 7 -6.72 -19.55 24.75
N SER A 8 -6.69 -18.21 24.86
CA SER A 8 -7.47 -17.35 23.95
C SER A 8 -6.81 -16.02 23.55
N ILE A 9 -5.50 -15.82 23.74
CA ILE A 9 -4.88 -14.49 23.52
C ILE A 9 -3.60 -14.48 22.63
N VAL A 10 -3.25 -15.55 21.90
CA VAL A 10 -1.93 -15.58 21.20
C VAL A 10 -1.99 -15.60 19.65
N VAL A 11 -3.12 -15.88 18.99
CA VAL A 11 -3.11 -16.05 17.53
C VAL A 11 -2.98 -14.74 16.73
N ALA A 12 -3.46 -13.60 17.27
CA ALA A 12 -3.32 -12.30 16.60
C ALA A 12 -1.90 -11.69 16.70
N PHE A 13 -1.10 -12.10 17.69
CA PHE A 13 0.23 -11.53 17.92
C PHE A 13 1.32 -12.12 17.03
N CYS A 14 1.12 -13.34 16.49
CA CYS A 14 2.13 -14.01 15.67
C CYS A 14 2.14 -13.55 14.20
N MET A 15 1.05 -12.99 13.66
CA MET A 15 1.05 -12.50 12.27
C MET A 15 1.77 -11.15 12.10
N ALA A 16 1.67 -10.25 13.08
CA ALA A 16 2.34 -8.95 13.02
C ALA A 16 3.84 -9.01 13.39
N ALA A 17 4.24 -9.94 14.28
CA ALA A 17 5.62 -10.05 14.74
C ALA A 17 6.52 -10.97 13.88
N ALA A 18 5.95 -11.85 13.05
CA ALA A 18 6.72 -12.75 12.19
C ALA A 18 7.02 -12.16 10.79
N ALA A 19 6.25 -11.17 10.35
CA ALA A 19 6.45 -10.50 9.06
C ALA A 19 7.76 -9.69 8.92
N PRO A 20 8.30 -9.00 9.96
CA PRO A 20 9.46 -8.14 9.74
C PRO A 20 10.82 -8.82 9.89
N ALA A 21 10.90 -10.01 10.51
CA ALA A 21 12.18 -10.71 10.71
C ALA A 21 12.50 -11.78 9.65
N ARG A 22 11.49 -12.22 8.87
CA ARG A 22 11.67 -13.27 7.86
C ARG A 22 11.80 -12.74 6.42
N ALA A 23 11.45 -11.48 6.18
CA ALA A 23 11.57 -10.83 4.89
C ALA A 23 13.01 -10.51 4.46
N GLU A 24 14.00 -10.57 5.37
CA GLU A 24 15.39 -10.22 5.04
C GLU A 24 16.23 -11.37 4.45
N ASN A 25 15.74 -12.63 4.43
CA ASN A 25 16.52 -13.77 3.91
C ASN A 25 15.76 -14.89 3.20
N SER A 26 14.45 -14.77 2.96
CA SER A 26 13.77 -15.62 1.96
C SER A 26 13.83 -14.91 0.61
N SER A 27 14.41 -15.52 -0.41
CA SER A 27 14.23 -15.09 -1.79
C SER A 27 12.74 -15.19 -2.14
N VAL A 28 11.99 -14.11 -1.95
CA VAL A 28 10.59 -14.03 -2.39
C VAL A 28 10.62 -14.07 -3.91
N GLU A 29 10.12 -15.16 -4.49
CA GLU A 29 9.98 -15.28 -5.93
C GLU A 29 8.74 -14.47 -6.35
N VAL A 30 8.98 -13.37 -7.06
CA VAL A 30 7.89 -12.59 -7.67
C VAL A 30 7.50 -13.33 -8.94
N LEU A 31 6.33 -13.97 -8.90
CA LEU A 31 5.82 -14.79 -9.99
C LEU A 31 4.75 -14.01 -10.77
N GLY A 32 4.78 -14.14 -12.09
CA GLY A 32 3.64 -13.75 -12.93
C GLY A 32 2.43 -14.67 -12.67
N LEU A 33 1.21 -14.18 -12.91
CA LEU A 33 -0.02 -15.00 -12.87
C LEU A 33 0.11 -16.26 -13.75
N ASP A 34 0.81 -16.14 -14.87
CA ASP A 34 1.09 -17.19 -15.85
C ASP A 34 2.11 -18.24 -15.38
N GLN A 35 2.81 -17.98 -14.28
CA GLN A 35 3.82 -18.85 -13.69
C GLN A 35 3.29 -19.65 -12.49
N LEU A 36 2.08 -19.36 -12.04
CA LEU A 36 1.44 -20.09 -10.96
C LEU A 36 0.91 -21.45 -11.45
N PRO A 37 0.87 -22.47 -10.57
CA PRO A 37 0.11 -23.68 -10.82
C PRO A 37 -1.36 -23.35 -11.21
N PRO A 38 -2.00 -24.15 -12.08
CA PRO A 38 -3.36 -23.85 -12.55
C PRO A 38 -4.40 -23.70 -11.43
N ASP A 39 -4.30 -24.54 -10.40
CA ASP A 39 -5.17 -24.48 -9.22
C ASP A 39 -4.99 -23.19 -8.43
N MET A 40 -3.74 -22.77 -8.23
CA MET A 40 -3.43 -21.52 -7.55
C MET A 40 -3.86 -20.30 -8.35
N THR A 41 -3.74 -20.33 -9.68
CA THR A 41 -4.22 -19.25 -10.55
C THR A 41 -5.73 -19.03 -10.34
N LEU A 42 -6.50 -20.12 -10.25
CA LEU A 42 -7.93 -20.09 -10.00
C LEU A 42 -8.25 -19.56 -8.59
N VAL A 43 -7.54 -20.02 -7.56
CA VAL A 43 -7.72 -19.55 -6.18
C VAL A 43 -7.41 -18.06 -6.06
N VAL A 44 -6.26 -17.62 -6.60
CA VAL A 44 -5.86 -16.21 -6.57
C VAL A 44 -6.84 -15.34 -7.34
N GLY A 45 -7.29 -15.78 -8.52
CA GLY A 45 -8.30 -15.06 -9.31
C GLY A 45 -9.59 -14.84 -8.53
N GLN A 46 -10.09 -15.87 -7.84
CA GLN A 46 -11.31 -15.78 -7.04
C GLN A 46 -11.13 -14.86 -5.82
N VAL A 47 -10.02 -15.01 -5.10
CA VAL A 47 -9.69 -14.14 -3.95
C VAL A 47 -9.57 -12.68 -4.38
N ALA A 48 -8.86 -12.41 -5.48
CA ALA A 48 -8.70 -11.06 -6.00
C ALA A 48 -10.04 -10.43 -6.41
N THR A 49 -10.96 -11.23 -6.96
CA THR A 49 -12.32 -10.79 -7.34
C THR A 49 -13.09 -10.32 -6.12
N VAL A 50 -13.14 -11.12 -5.06
CA VAL A 50 -13.81 -10.74 -3.80
C VAL A 50 -13.16 -9.50 -3.17
N LEU A 51 -11.84 -9.43 -3.17
CA LEU A 51 -11.10 -8.28 -2.63
C LEU A 51 -11.34 -6.97 -3.42
N ARG A 52 -11.70 -7.05 -4.70
CA ARG A 52 -12.14 -5.89 -5.51
C ARG A 52 -13.60 -5.49 -5.25
N GLY A 53 -14.31 -6.19 -4.36
CA GLY A 53 -15.73 -5.96 -4.10
C GLY A 53 -16.67 -6.59 -5.13
N GLU A 54 -16.14 -7.46 -6.01
CA GLU A 54 -16.93 -8.18 -7.01
C GLU A 54 -17.47 -9.49 -6.42
N GLU A 55 -18.62 -9.95 -6.93
CA GLU A 55 -19.14 -11.27 -6.56
C GLU A 55 -18.23 -12.39 -7.10
N PRO A 56 -18.05 -13.50 -6.36
CA PRO A 56 -17.38 -14.70 -6.84
C PRO A 56 -17.84 -15.11 -8.25
N ASP A 57 -16.91 -15.38 -9.18
CA ASP A 57 -17.25 -15.85 -10.52
C ASP A 57 -17.78 -17.30 -10.46
N GLU A 58 -19.10 -17.45 -10.61
CA GLU A 58 -19.77 -18.76 -10.59
C GLU A 58 -19.44 -19.62 -11.82
N ALA A 59 -18.86 -19.05 -12.89
CA ALA A 59 -18.46 -19.80 -14.07
C ALA A 59 -17.12 -20.54 -13.87
N LEU A 60 -16.32 -20.13 -12.89
CA LEU A 60 -15.10 -20.82 -12.52
C LEU A 60 -15.41 -22.04 -11.64
N PRO A 61 -14.64 -23.13 -11.76
CA PRO A 61 -14.78 -24.29 -10.87
C PRO A 61 -14.14 -24.00 -9.50
N VAL A 62 -14.42 -22.84 -8.91
CA VAL A 62 -13.89 -22.38 -7.63
C VAL A 62 -15.03 -21.92 -6.75
N PHE A 63 -15.20 -22.58 -5.63
CA PHE A 63 -16.26 -22.31 -4.65
C PHE A 63 -15.64 -21.74 -3.39
N MET A 64 -16.35 -20.83 -2.72
CA MET A 64 -15.94 -20.28 -1.44
C MET A 64 -16.97 -20.60 -0.36
N THR A 65 -16.50 -20.98 0.82
CA THR A 65 -17.35 -21.07 2.01
C THR A 65 -17.71 -19.66 2.50
N GLU A 66 -18.74 -19.58 3.36
CA GLU A 66 -19.06 -18.33 4.08
C GLU A 66 -17.88 -17.85 4.93
N GLU A 67 -17.10 -18.77 5.51
CA GLU A 67 -15.90 -18.43 6.29
C GLU A 67 -14.84 -17.75 5.41
N ALA A 68 -14.57 -18.29 4.22
CA ALA A 68 -13.63 -17.69 3.28
C ALA A 68 -14.09 -16.30 2.82
N LEU A 69 -15.36 -16.14 2.46
CA LEU A 69 -15.92 -14.85 2.07
C LEU A 69 -15.85 -13.83 3.20
N SER A 70 -16.20 -14.24 4.42
CA SER A 70 -16.16 -13.39 5.60
C SER A 70 -14.72 -12.95 5.93
N GLY A 71 -13.75 -13.84 5.84
CA GLY A 71 -12.34 -13.53 6.11
C GLY A 71 -11.70 -12.58 5.10
N LEU A 72 -12.25 -12.47 3.88
CA LEU A 72 -11.84 -11.50 2.87
C LEU A 72 -12.57 -10.15 2.98
N THR A 73 -13.78 -10.12 3.54
CA THR A 73 -14.64 -8.92 3.57
C THR A 73 -14.64 -8.17 4.92
N MET A 74 -14.17 -8.78 6.01
CA MET A 74 -14.28 -8.21 7.37
C MET A 74 -13.21 -7.18 7.79
N PHE A 75 -12.25 -6.82 6.94
CA PHE A 75 -11.15 -5.93 7.34
C PHE A 75 -11.20 -4.53 6.72
N GLY A 76 -11.60 -3.55 7.53
CA GLY A 76 -11.41 -2.12 7.25
C GLY A 76 -12.22 -1.57 6.08
N THR A 77 -12.11 -0.27 5.81
CA THR A 77 -12.71 0.42 4.64
C THR A 77 -12.05 0.04 3.31
N LEU A 78 -11.36 -1.11 3.28
CA LEU A 78 -10.55 -1.58 2.16
C LEU A 78 -11.45 -2.22 1.11
N SER A 79 -11.88 -1.41 0.15
CA SER A 79 -12.35 -1.89 -1.14
C SER A 79 -11.25 -1.59 -2.16
N TYR A 80 -10.75 -2.62 -2.86
CA TYR A 80 -9.85 -2.42 -4.01
C TYR A 80 -10.64 -2.20 -5.32
N GLU A 81 -11.89 -1.73 -5.21
CA GLU A 81 -12.70 -1.33 -6.34
C GLU A 81 -11.94 -0.31 -7.21
N GLY A 82 -11.91 -0.58 -8.52
CA GLY A 82 -11.17 0.24 -9.49
C GLY A 82 -9.67 -0.07 -9.59
N PHE A 83 -9.13 -1.01 -8.81
CA PHE A 83 -7.75 -1.47 -8.93
C PHE A 83 -7.69 -2.84 -9.65
N ALA A 84 -6.72 -2.99 -10.56
CA ALA A 84 -6.39 -4.26 -11.18
C ALA A 84 -5.29 -4.99 -10.39
N VAL A 85 -5.22 -6.32 -10.47
CA VAL A 85 -4.07 -7.07 -9.95
C VAL A 85 -2.86 -6.79 -10.85
N ALA A 86 -1.85 -6.12 -10.31
CA ALA A 86 -0.63 -5.76 -11.02
C ALA A 86 0.43 -6.86 -10.91
N SER A 87 0.58 -7.47 -9.73
CA SER A 87 1.55 -8.55 -9.51
C SER A 87 1.18 -9.42 -8.32
N ILE A 88 1.78 -10.61 -8.29
CA ILE A 88 1.65 -11.57 -7.20
C ILE A 88 3.04 -11.94 -6.70
N ALA A 89 3.21 -12.02 -5.38
CA ALA A 89 4.40 -12.62 -4.79
C ALA A 89 4.00 -13.85 -3.98
N MET A 90 4.49 -15.03 -4.39
CA MET A 90 4.25 -16.26 -3.65
C MET A 90 5.26 -16.37 -2.51
N LEU A 91 4.76 -16.53 -1.29
CA LEU A 91 5.63 -16.70 -0.12
C LEU A 91 5.80 -18.19 0.18
N GLU A 92 4.69 -18.92 0.25
CA GLU A 92 4.70 -20.35 0.55
C GLU A 92 3.46 -21.03 -0.04
N SER A 93 3.60 -22.27 -0.50
CA SER A 93 2.47 -23.13 -0.81
C SER A 93 2.81 -24.55 -0.38
N ALA A 94 1.95 -25.15 0.44
CA ALA A 94 2.20 -26.43 1.06
C ALA A 94 0.95 -27.32 1.03
N LEU A 95 1.15 -28.59 0.67
CA LEU A 95 0.16 -29.63 0.86
C LEU A 95 0.04 -29.92 2.35
N ILE A 96 -1.12 -29.68 2.92
CA ILE A 96 -1.42 -29.92 4.35
C ILE A 96 -2.20 -31.21 4.57
N GLU A 97 -2.90 -31.73 3.55
CA GLU A 97 -3.56 -33.04 3.60
C GLU A 97 -3.57 -33.74 2.23
N VAL A 98 -3.30 -35.04 2.21
CA VAL A 98 -3.17 -35.87 0.99
C VAL A 98 -4.52 -36.51 0.56
N GLY A 99 -5.60 -36.23 1.31
CA GLY A 99 -6.98 -36.67 1.03
C GLY A 99 -7.57 -35.97 -0.20
N PRO A 100 -8.77 -35.35 -0.21
CA PRO A 100 -8.92 -34.24 -1.16
C PRO A 100 -7.71 -33.33 -0.93
N ALA A 101 -6.90 -33.09 -1.98
CA ALA A 101 -5.59 -32.49 -1.82
C ALA A 101 -5.79 -31.11 -1.22
N LYS A 102 -5.45 -30.96 0.07
CA LYS A 102 -5.68 -29.73 0.82
C LYS A 102 -4.39 -28.95 0.83
N MET A 103 -4.47 -27.75 0.30
CA MET A 103 -3.36 -26.83 0.13
C MET A 103 -3.54 -25.66 1.09
N ARG A 104 -2.43 -25.16 1.60
CA ARG A 104 -2.33 -23.83 2.20
C ARG A 104 -1.39 -23.00 1.34
N SER A 105 -1.84 -21.81 0.95
CA SER A 105 -1.05 -20.86 0.19
C SER A 105 -1.01 -19.51 0.88
N ASP A 106 0.20 -19.02 1.08
CA ASP A 106 0.50 -17.72 1.66
C ASP A 106 1.09 -16.87 0.52
N PHE A 107 0.40 -15.79 0.14
CA PHE A 107 0.77 -14.96 -1.01
C PHE A 107 0.43 -13.49 -0.80
N THR A 108 1.04 -12.63 -1.60
CA THR A 108 0.78 -11.19 -1.59
C THR A 108 0.23 -10.77 -2.95
N LEU A 109 -0.83 -9.97 -2.93
CA LEU A 109 -1.39 -9.32 -4.11
C LEU A 109 -1.04 -7.83 -4.08
N ILE A 110 -0.48 -7.33 -5.18
CA ILE A 110 -0.31 -5.89 -5.40
C ILE A 110 -1.39 -5.46 -6.39
N PHE A 111 -2.27 -4.58 -5.92
CA PHE A 111 -3.32 -3.94 -6.69
C PHE A 111 -2.81 -2.59 -7.20
N MET A 112 -3.13 -2.22 -8.44
CA MET A 112 -2.80 -0.92 -9.02
C MET A 112 -3.96 -0.35 -9.82
N ASP A 113 -4.26 0.93 -9.64
CA ASP A 113 -5.29 1.63 -10.41
C ASP A 113 -4.72 2.36 -11.65
N GLY A 114 -5.60 2.98 -12.44
CA GLY A 114 -5.21 3.75 -13.63
C GLY A 114 -4.38 5.01 -13.35
N LEU A 115 -4.31 5.46 -12.09
CA LEU A 115 -3.45 6.56 -11.64
C LEU A 115 -2.09 6.06 -11.12
N GLY A 116 -1.84 4.75 -11.14
CA GLY A 116 -0.61 4.16 -10.62
C GLY A 116 -0.54 4.13 -9.09
N ARG A 117 -1.67 4.36 -8.40
CA ARG A 117 -1.75 4.12 -6.96
C ARG A 117 -1.69 2.62 -6.72
N ARG A 118 -1.00 2.19 -5.67
CA ARG A 118 -0.86 0.80 -5.29
C ARG A 118 -1.39 0.54 -3.90
N ALA A 119 -1.98 -0.63 -3.75
CA ALA A 119 -2.35 -1.19 -2.46
C ALA A 119 -1.89 -2.65 -2.42
N THR A 120 -1.47 -3.12 -1.25
CA THR A 120 -0.92 -4.47 -1.12
C THR A 120 -1.67 -5.23 -0.06
N ALA A 121 -2.10 -6.44 -0.39
CA ALA A 121 -2.75 -7.36 0.54
C ALA A 121 -1.88 -8.60 0.72
N GLY A 122 -1.66 -9.02 1.96
CA GLY A 122 -1.16 -10.34 2.30
C GLY A 122 -2.34 -11.29 2.53
N ILE A 123 -2.31 -12.46 1.89
CA ILE A 123 -3.37 -13.45 1.91
C ILE A 123 -2.83 -14.77 2.45
N VAL A 124 -3.63 -15.40 3.31
CA VAL A 124 -3.50 -16.83 3.64
C VAL A 124 -4.78 -17.52 3.22
N ALA A 125 -4.68 -18.49 2.31
CA ALA A 125 -5.81 -19.27 1.82
C ALA A 125 -5.59 -20.77 2.07
N GLU A 126 -6.62 -21.44 2.56
CA GLU A 126 -6.68 -22.90 2.64
C GLU A 126 -7.79 -23.40 1.71
N TYR A 127 -7.44 -24.34 0.83
CA TYR A 127 -8.36 -24.85 -0.17
C TYR A 127 -8.15 -26.34 -0.43
N ALA A 128 -9.24 -27.03 -0.80
CA ALA A 128 -9.24 -28.44 -1.14
C ALA A 128 -9.55 -28.63 -2.63
N ILE A 129 -8.77 -29.48 -3.29
CA ILE A 129 -8.92 -29.78 -4.72
C ILE A 129 -9.76 -31.04 -4.89
N TYR A 130 -10.89 -30.91 -5.58
CA TYR A 130 -11.80 -31.99 -5.93
C TYR A 130 -11.89 -32.16 -7.46
N PRO A 131 -12.37 -33.32 -7.96
CA PRO A 131 -12.64 -33.50 -9.39
C PRO A 131 -13.68 -32.51 -9.95
N SER A 132 -14.58 -32.01 -9.11
CA SER A 132 -15.61 -31.04 -9.47
C SER A 132 -15.14 -29.57 -9.42
N GLY A 133 -13.94 -29.30 -8.91
CA GLY A 133 -13.42 -27.94 -8.71
C GLY A 133 -12.65 -27.78 -7.41
N ILE A 134 -12.35 -26.53 -7.07
CA ILE A 134 -11.61 -26.14 -5.88
C ILE A 134 -12.58 -25.54 -4.87
N LEU A 135 -12.52 -25.99 -3.63
CA LEU A 135 -13.25 -25.36 -2.52
C LEU A 135 -12.26 -24.58 -1.66
N ILE A 136 -12.38 -23.26 -1.63
CA ILE A 136 -11.66 -22.39 -0.70
C ILE A 136 -12.42 -22.45 0.63
N GLU A 137 -11.83 -23.14 1.59
CA GLU A 137 -12.44 -23.40 2.90
C GLU A 137 -12.26 -22.22 3.85
N SER A 138 -11.10 -21.54 3.76
CA SER A 138 -10.77 -20.37 4.56
C SER A 138 -9.86 -19.46 3.75
N ALA A 139 -10.07 -18.15 3.85
CA ALA A 139 -9.21 -17.14 3.26
C ALA A 139 -9.20 -15.92 4.18
N LYS A 140 -8.01 -15.37 4.44
CA LYS A 140 -7.84 -14.18 5.27
C LYS A 140 -6.92 -13.21 4.56
N ALA A 141 -7.31 -11.94 4.53
CA ALA A 141 -6.51 -10.87 3.98
C ALA A 141 -6.15 -9.83 5.05
N ALA A 142 -4.97 -9.23 4.92
CA ALA A 142 -4.56 -8.07 5.70
C ALA A 142 -3.76 -7.10 4.82
N PRO A 143 -3.90 -5.77 4.99
CA PRO A 143 -3.09 -4.82 4.26
C PRO A 143 -1.62 -4.96 4.65
N VAL A 144 -0.74 -4.80 3.66
CA VAL A 144 0.71 -4.83 3.82
C VAL A 144 1.25 -3.47 3.42
N PHE A 145 1.67 -2.69 4.40
CA PHE A 145 2.16 -1.33 4.16
C PHE A 145 3.68 -1.33 3.94
N PRO A 146 4.20 -0.70 2.87
CA PRO A 146 5.62 -0.64 2.59
C PRO A 146 6.38 0.13 3.66
N ALA A 147 7.60 -0.31 3.98
CA ALA A 147 8.49 0.37 4.93
C ALA A 147 8.99 1.74 4.40
N SER A 148 9.07 1.86 3.08
CA SER A 148 9.49 3.05 2.35
C SER A 148 8.54 3.24 1.17
N PRO A 149 7.35 3.84 1.37
CA PRO A 149 6.38 4.01 0.31
C PRO A 149 6.94 4.83 -0.85
N GLU A 150 6.59 4.44 -2.07
CA GLU A 150 6.82 5.26 -3.25
C GLU A 150 6.08 6.61 -3.12
N SER A 151 6.74 7.65 -3.61
CA SER A 151 6.25 9.02 -3.53
C SER A 151 6.57 9.81 -4.77
N GLU A 152 5.66 10.72 -5.10
CA GLU A 152 5.80 11.67 -6.17
C GLU A 152 5.72 13.09 -5.62
N LEU A 153 6.52 13.99 -6.18
CA LEU A 153 6.54 15.39 -5.80
C LEU A 153 6.12 16.27 -6.98
N TYR A 154 5.13 17.11 -6.74
CA TYR A 154 4.58 18.02 -7.74
C TYR A 154 4.65 19.47 -7.29
N TYR A 155 4.95 20.36 -8.22
CA TYR A 155 4.93 21.81 -8.01
C TYR A 155 3.78 22.40 -8.80
N VAL A 156 2.84 23.05 -8.12
CA VAL A 156 1.69 23.71 -8.73
C VAL A 156 1.80 25.21 -8.47
N PRO A 157 1.77 26.10 -9.48
CA PRO A 157 1.90 27.53 -9.26
C PRO A 157 0.80 28.04 -8.31
N ALA A 158 1.15 28.80 -7.28
CA ALA A 158 0.21 29.19 -6.23
C ALA A 158 -1.02 29.94 -6.74
N LYS A 159 -0.85 30.73 -7.81
CA LYS A 159 -1.94 31.45 -8.50
C LYS A 159 -3.01 30.54 -9.12
N THR A 160 -2.72 29.26 -9.32
CA THR A 160 -3.63 28.27 -9.94
C THR A 160 -4.35 27.40 -8.90
N VAL A 161 -3.88 27.42 -7.65
CA VAL A 161 -4.45 26.61 -6.56
C VAL A 161 -5.66 27.34 -5.97
N PRO A 162 -6.88 26.79 -6.08
CA PRO A 162 -8.05 27.35 -5.42
C PRO A 162 -7.86 27.35 -3.90
N SER A 163 -8.31 28.41 -3.22
CA SER A 163 -8.20 28.52 -1.76
C SER A 163 -8.96 27.45 -1.00
N ASP A 164 -9.95 26.84 -1.63
CA ASP A 164 -10.83 25.78 -1.09
C ASP A 164 -10.44 24.37 -1.59
N LEU A 165 -9.32 24.21 -2.31
CA LEU A 165 -8.96 22.94 -2.96
C LEU A 165 -8.94 21.77 -1.98
N LEU A 166 -8.24 21.91 -0.85
CA LEU A 166 -8.07 20.84 0.15
C LEU A 166 -9.36 20.56 0.94
N THR A 167 -10.33 21.47 0.92
CA THR A 167 -11.65 21.24 1.51
C THR A 167 -12.65 20.66 0.51
N ARG A 168 -12.45 20.89 -0.79
CA ARG A 168 -13.33 20.43 -1.87
C ARG A 168 -12.97 19.03 -2.36
N MET A 169 -11.69 18.74 -2.49
CA MET A 169 -11.19 17.43 -2.94
C MET A 169 -11.03 16.55 -1.70
N THR A 170 -12.03 15.72 -1.43
CA THR A 170 -12.06 14.82 -0.28
C THR A 170 -11.49 13.44 -0.58
N ASP A 171 -11.36 13.09 -1.87
CA ASP A 171 -10.78 11.82 -2.30
C ASP A 171 -9.37 12.00 -2.91
N HIS A 172 -8.49 11.06 -2.60
CA HIS A 172 -7.09 11.08 -3.03
C HIS A 172 -6.95 11.01 -4.56
N ALA A 173 -7.79 10.22 -5.23
CA ALA A 173 -7.72 10.01 -6.67
C ALA A 173 -7.93 11.32 -7.45
N SER A 174 -9.03 12.03 -7.14
CA SER A 174 -9.36 13.32 -7.76
C SER A 174 -8.33 14.39 -7.44
N LEU A 175 -7.78 14.40 -6.21
CA LEU A 175 -6.71 15.32 -5.85
C LEU A 175 -5.44 15.04 -6.67
N LEU A 176 -5.02 13.78 -6.78
CA LEU A 176 -3.81 13.40 -7.54
C LEU A 176 -3.96 13.72 -9.03
N GLU A 177 -5.12 13.41 -9.63
CA GLU A 177 -5.40 13.74 -11.03
C GLU A 177 -5.37 15.27 -11.27
N TRP A 178 -5.98 16.05 -10.38
CA TRP A 178 -5.95 17.50 -10.45
C TRP A 178 -4.53 18.05 -10.32
N VAL A 179 -3.76 17.56 -9.36
CA VAL A 179 -2.36 17.96 -9.14
C VAL A 179 -1.52 17.67 -10.37
N ARG A 180 -1.58 16.44 -10.91
CA ARG A 180 -0.84 16.06 -12.12
C ARG A 180 -1.18 16.92 -13.32
N SER A 181 -2.45 17.30 -13.47
CA SER A 181 -2.93 18.14 -14.57
C SER A 181 -2.48 19.60 -14.48
N ASN A 182 -2.12 20.08 -13.28
CA ASN A 182 -1.74 21.47 -13.02
C ASN A 182 -0.26 21.62 -12.61
N ALA A 183 0.46 20.51 -12.45
CA ALA A 183 1.85 20.50 -12.06
C ALA A 183 2.74 21.04 -13.19
N VAL A 184 3.79 21.75 -12.79
CA VAL A 184 4.83 22.27 -13.68
C VAL A 184 6.19 21.90 -13.12
N VAL A 185 7.21 21.93 -13.99
CA VAL A 185 8.60 21.98 -13.53
C VAL A 185 8.90 23.45 -13.20
N PRO A 186 9.32 23.79 -11.97
CA PRO A 186 9.73 25.15 -11.64
C PRO A 186 10.79 25.65 -12.61
N GLY A 187 10.64 26.88 -13.12
CA GLY A 187 11.61 27.48 -14.04
C GLY A 187 12.67 28.33 -13.35
N ALA A 188 13.67 28.77 -14.12
CA ALA A 188 14.90 29.34 -13.56
C ALA A 188 14.71 30.71 -12.89
N SER A 189 13.61 31.39 -13.22
CA SER A 189 13.17 32.62 -12.57
C SER A 189 12.63 32.40 -11.16
N GLY A 190 12.39 31.15 -10.74
CA GLY A 190 11.73 30.85 -9.49
C GLY A 190 10.23 31.14 -9.52
N GLY A 191 9.63 31.23 -8.34
CA GLY A 191 8.23 31.57 -8.16
C GLY A 191 7.59 30.95 -6.93
N ASP A 192 6.33 31.30 -6.71
CA ASP A 192 5.52 30.82 -5.60
C ASP A 192 4.69 29.60 -6.02
N TYR A 193 4.90 28.48 -5.31
CA TYR A 193 4.31 27.19 -5.61
C TYR A 193 3.69 26.57 -4.37
N PHE A 194 2.66 25.76 -4.58
CA PHE A 194 2.35 24.67 -3.67
C PHE A 194 3.13 23.44 -4.10
N VAL A 195 3.72 22.78 -3.11
CA VAL A 195 4.44 21.51 -3.24
C VAL A 195 3.52 20.43 -2.70
N PHE A 196 3.12 19.51 -3.57
CA PHE A 196 2.33 18.35 -3.23
C PHE A 196 3.25 17.14 -3.18
N ALA A 197 3.38 16.54 -2.01
CA ALA A 197 4.03 15.26 -1.80
C ALA A 197 2.94 14.19 -1.70
N CYS A 198 2.81 13.37 -2.73
CA CYS A 198 1.79 12.34 -2.81
C CYS A 198 2.44 10.97 -2.60
N LEU A 199 1.96 10.19 -1.64
CA LEU A 199 2.30 8.77 -1.58
C LEU A 199 1.45 8.03 -2.61
N THR A 200 2.09 7.22 -3.44
CA THR A 200 1.39 6.38 -4.41
C THR A 200 1.05 5.02 -3.84
N GLU A 201 1.60 4.67 -2.68
CA GLU A 201 1.31 3.40 -2.00
C GLU A 201 0.48 3.62 -0.73
N GLU A 202 -0.39 2.64 -0.45
CA GLU A 202 -1.20 2.60 0.76
C GLU A 202 -0.32 2.55 2.03
N VAL A 203 -0.70 3.27 3.06
CA VAL A 203 -0.04 3.37 4.37
C VAL A 203 -1.06 3.41 5.51
N GLU A 204 -0.58 3.19 6.74
CA GLU A 204 -1.40 3.26 7.95
C GLU A 204 -1.95 4.68 8.20
N ALA A 205 -3.12 4.75 8.82
CA ALA A 205 -3.81 6.01 9.12
C ALA A 205 -3.04 6.96 10.03
N ASP A 206 -2.16 6.43 10.87
CA ASP A 206 -1.31 7.19 11.79
C ASP A 206 0.13 7.33 11.29
N ALA A 207 0.42 6.93 10.05
CA ALA A 207 1.70 7.19 9.42
C ALA A 207 1.92 8.71 9.23
N VAL A 208 3.17 9.13 9.28
CA VAL A 208 3.54 10.56 9.22
C VAL A 208 4.35 10.82 7.96
N LEU A 209 3.91 11.79 7.17
CA LEU A 209 4.66 12.34 6.04
C LEU A 209 5.04 13.79 6.33
N SER A 210 6.34 14.08 6.26
CA SER A 210 6.91 15.41 6.48
C SER A 210 7.60 15.94 5.23
N LEU A 211 7.37 17.21 4.91
CA LEU A 211 8.12 17.97 3.91
C LEU A 211 9.23 18.77 4.59
N LEU A 212 10.47 18.58 4.12
CA LEU A 212 11.62 19.33 4.61
C LEU A 212 12.40 19.93 3.43
N MET A 213 13.11 21.01 3.69
CA MET A 213 14.04 21.63 2.76
C MET A 213 15.46 21.52 3.29
N SER A 214 16.42 21.12 2.45
CA SER A 214 17.80 20.85 2.88
C SER A 214 18.79 21.06 1.74
N SER A 215 20.02 21.48 2.02
CA SER A 215 21.13 21.49 1.06
C SER A 215 21.84 20.15 0.92
N ILE A 216 21.54 19.20 1.82
CA ILE A 216 22.08 17.83 1.80
C ILE A 216 20.97 16.91 1.32
N SER A 217 21.23 16.06 0.32
CA SER A 217 20.23 15.13 -0.23
C SER A 217 19.91 13.94 0.68
N LYS A 218 20.87 13.50 1.51
CA LYS A 218 20.74 12.33 2.38
C LYS A 218 20.28 12.66 3.80
N GLY A 219 19.75 11.66 4.49
CA GLY A 219 19.30 11.74 5.89
C GLY A 219 18.01 12.52 6.08
N THR A 220 17.48 12.47 7.31
CA THR A 220 16.17 13.03 7.67
C THR A 220 16.23 14.49 8.15
N GLN A 221 17.43 15.06 8.25
CA GLN A 221 17.60 16.44 8.72
C GLN A 221 17.25 17.45 7.62
N GLY A 222 16.66 18.57 8.03
CA GLY A 222 16.29 19.69 7.18
C GLY A 222 15.40 20.71 7.92
N ARG A 223 15.10 21.82 7.26
CA ARG A 223 14.11 22.80 7.74
C ARG A 223 12.72 22.31 7.37
N TYR A 224 11.83 22.11 8.34
CA TYR A 224 10.43 21.77 8.07
C TYR A 224 9.76 22.85 7.24
N LEU A 225 9.03 22.42 6.21
CA LEU A 225 8.08 23.27 5.50
C LEU A 225 6.72 23.13 6.17
N PRO A 226 6.06 24.23 6.57
CA PRO A 226 4.69 24.17 7.04
C PRO A 226 3.81 23.53 5.97
N ALA A 227 3.19 22.41 6.31
CA ALA A 227 2.39 21.62 5.39
C ALA A 227 1.11 21.12 6.08
N GLN A 228 0.04 21.04 5.31
CA GLN A 228 -1.17 20.33 5.70
C GLN A 228 -1.10 18.92 5.11
N THR A 229 -1.38 17.92 5.93
CA THR A 229 -1.43 16.52 5.48
C THR A 229 -2.87 16.05 5.44
N LEU A 230 -3.25 15.43 4.32
CA LEU A 230 -4.53 14.79 4.08
C LEU A 230 -4.31 13.28 4.06
N TYR A 231 -5.22 12.55 4.69
CA TYR A 231 -5.30 11.09 4.67
C TYR A 231 -6.66 10.68 4.10
N ASP A 232 -6.66 9.83 3.09
CA ASP A 232 -7.86 9.26 2.52
C ASP A 232 -7.64 7.78 2.18
N GLY A 233 -8.38 6.91 2.85
CA GLY A 233 -8.44 5.48 2.51
C GLY A 233 -7.11 4.72 2.49
N GLY A 234 -6.06 5.22 3.15
CA GLY A 234 -4.72 4.63 3.12
C GLY A 234 -3.68 5.48 2.38
N TRP A 235 -4.06 6.51 1.63
CA TRP A 235 -3.10 7.35 0.93
C TRP A 235 -2.90 8.70 1.62
N LEU A 236 -1.64 9.16 1.68
CA LEU A 236 -1.25 10.44 2.27
C LEU A 236 -0.83 11.43 1.18
N VAL A 237 -1.32 12.65 1.29
CA VAL A 237 -0.80 13.81 0.56
C VAL A 237 -0.42 14.89 1.55
N SER A 238 0.81 15.40 1.47
CA SER A 238 1.24 16.54 2.28
C SER A 238 1.54 17.74 1.39
N VAL A 239 0.94 18.87 1.74
CA VAL A 239 0.86 20.07 0.89
C VAL A 239 1.46 21.25 1.62
N GLY A 240 2.59 21.74 1.12
CA GLY A 240 3.28 22.93 1.64
C GLY A 240 3.33 24.05 0.62
N ARG A 241 3.43 25.30 1.06
CA ARG A 241 3.71 26.43 0.15
C ARG A 241 5.20 26.77 0.21
N LEU A 242 5.78 27.01 -0.96
CA LEU A 242 7.20 27.28 -1.13
C LEU A 242 7.39 28.40 -2.15
N ASP A 243 8.10 29.44 -1.75
CA ASP A 243 8.66 30.42 -2.68
C ASP A 243 10.07 29.98 -3.07
N ILE A 244 10.28 29.71 -4.35
CA ILE A 244 11.54 29.27 -4.93
C ILE A 244 12.26 30.50 -5.46
N GLU A 245 13.36 30.89 -4.82
CA GLU A 245 14.17 32.04 -5.21
C GLU A 245 15.13 31.72 -6.37
N GLY A 246 14.59 31.44 -7.56
CA GLY A 246 15.33 31.26 -8.83
C GLY A 246 16.64 30.48 -8.72
N LYS A 247 17.74 31.00 -9.29
CA LYS A 247 19.06 30.36 -9.25
C LYS A 247 19.62 30.12 -7.83
N GLN A 248 19.08 30.76 -6.78
CA GLN A 248 19.51 30.54 -5.40
C GLN A 248 18.97 29.23 -4.80
N ALA A 249 17.94 28.64 -5.41
CA ALA A 249 17.45 27.31 -5.04
C ALA A 249 18.36 26.17 -5.53
N SER A 250 19.34 26.47 -6.41
CA SER A 250 20.28 25.47 -6.92
C SER A 250 21.07 24.81 -5.79
N GLY A 251 21.01 23.48 -5.71
CA GLY A 251 21.67 22.70 -4.66
C GLY A 251 20.85 22.50 -3.39
N GLN A 252 19.59 22.95 -3.39
CA GLN A 252 18.61 22.58 -2.38
C GLN A 252 17.74 21.41 -2.84
N PHE A 253 17.20 20.68 -1.87
CA PHE A 253 16.34 19.53 -2.05
C PHE A 253 15.08 19.72 -1.23
N ILE A 254 13.95 19.34 -1.81
CA ILE A 254 12.75 18.98 -1.05
C ILE A 254 12.89 17.52 -0.66
N LYS A 255 12.85 17.26 0.63
CA LYS A 255 12.89 15.93 1.21
C LYS A 255 11.52 15.52 1.68
N LEU A 256 11.20 14.26 1.42
CA LEU A 256 10.07 13.56 1.99
C LEU A 256 10.58 12.60 3.05
N VAL A 257 10.17 12.83 4.29
CA VAL A 257 10.51 11.99 5.43
C VAL A 257 9.25 11.31 5.92
N PHE A 258 9.28 9.99 5.99
CA PHE A 258 8.17 9.15 6.36
C PHE A 258 8.46 8.42 7.68
N GLY A 259 7.48 8.40 8.58
CA GLY A 259 7.46 7.54 9.76
C GLY A 259 6.29 6.56 9.65
N GLY A 260 6.55 5.27 9.87
CA GLY A 260 5.51 4.25 9.84
C GLY A 260 4.50 4.38 10.98
N GLY A 261 3.31 3.81 10.79
CA GLY A 261 2.24 3.78 11.78
C GLY A 261 2.54 2.90 13.00
N ALA A 262 1.68 2.98 14.02
CA ALA A 262 1.91 2.35 15.32
C ALA A 262 2.02 0.83 15.28
N HIS A 263 1.49 0.17 14.24
CA HIS A 263 1.54 -1.29 14.12
C HIS A 263 2.84 -1.81 13.51
N LYS A 264 3.71 -0.92 13.02
CA LYS A 264 5.04 -1.31 12.54
C LYS A 264 6.01 -1.57 13.70
N PRO A 265 7.02 -2.45 13.48
CA PRO A 265 8.20 -2.54 14.35
C PRO A 265 8.81 -1.17 14.64
N ALA A 266 9.46 -1.02 15.80
CA ALA A 266 10.04 0.24 16.25
C ALA A 266 10.96 0.88 15.18
N GLU A 267 11.77 0.05 14.52
CA GLU A 267 12.73 0.45 13.51
C GLU A 267 12.07 1.02 12.24
N LEU A 268 10.83 0.61 11.97
CA LEU A 268 10.03 1.06 10.82
C LEU A 268 9.10 2.24 11.17
N ARG A 269 8.97 2.57 12.46
CA ARG A 269 8.25 3.76 12.96
C ARG A 269 9.15 5.00 12.96
N GLU A 270 10.47 4.79 13.12
CA GLU A 270 11.44 5.88 13.06
C GLU A 270 11.37 6.64 11.73
N PRO A 271 11.56 7.98 11.72
CA PRO A 271 11.56 8.75 10.49
C PRO A 271 12.66 8.30 9.52
N ARG A 272 12.30 8.14 8.23
CA ARG A 272 13.21 7.72 7.15
C ARG A 272 13.04 8.61 5.94
N LEU A 273 14.13 8.85 5.23
CA LEU A 273 14.09 9.56 3.96
C LEU A 273 13.53 8.62 2.88
N ILE A 274 12.39 8.98 2.28
CA ILE A 274 11.77 8.22 1.19
C ILE A 274 11.90 8.92 -0.18
N GLY A 275 12.26 10.21 -0.18
CA GLY A 275 12.53 10.95 -1.40
C GLY A 275 13.34 12.21 -1.16
N ALA A 276 14.24 12.54 -2.09
CA ALA A 276 15.00 13.79 -2.09
C ALA A 276 15.01 14.36 -3.52
N PHE A 277 14.20 15.39 -3.72
CA PHE A 277 13.91 15.98 -5.01
C PHE A 277 14.71 17.26 -5.16
N PRO A 278 15.67 17.33 -6.09
CA PRO A 278 16.45 18.54 -6.29
C PRO A 278 15.55 19.68 -6.79
N LEU A 279 15.73 20.87 -6.23
CA LEU A 279 15.19 22.08 -6.82
C LEU A 279 16.05 22.42 -8.05
N GLN A 280 15.52 22.13 -9.23
CA GLN A 280 16.14 22.52 -10.49
C GLN A 280 15.51 23.83 -10.95
N PRO A 281 16.28 24.94 -11.02
CA PRO A 281 15.86 26.14 -11.74
C PRO A 281 15.83 25.87 -13.25
#